data_AF-A0A2M9P9H9-F1
#
_entry.id   AF-A0A2M9P9H9-F1
#
_cell.length_a   1.000
_cell.length_b   1.000
_cell.length_c   1.000
_cell.angle_alpha   90.00
_cell.angle_beta   90.00
_cell.angle_gamma   90.00
#
_symmetry.space_group_name_H-M   'P 1'
#
loop_
_entity.id
_entity.type
_entity.pdbx_description
1 polymer ?
#
loop_
_entity_poly.entity_id
_entity_poly.type
_entity_poly.pdbx_seq_one_letter_code
_entity_poly.pdbx_strand_id
1 'polypeptide(L)'
;RVIPVGTTALRVLETAAAAGHLAPWRGETDIFIRPGHRFRVADGLMTNFHLPKSTLMILAAAFMGLTRIRRVYAHALARDYRFLSYGDASLLLPESRP
;
A
#
# COMPACT_ATOMS: atom_id res chain seq x y z
N ARG A 1 -5.43 -15.20 1.03
CA ARG A 1 -4.71 -13.92 1.05
C ARG A 1 -5.59 -12.87 0.38
N VAL A 2 -5.69 -11.65 0.91
CA VAL A 2 -6.38 -10.52 0.27
C VAL A 2 -5.34 -9.53 -0.26
N ILE A 3 -5.33 -9.28 -1.56
CA ILE A 3 -4.37 -8.39 -2.23
C ILE A 3 -5.15 -7.33 -2.99
N PRO A 4 -5.33 -6.13 -2.42
CA PRO A 4 -5.99 -5.04 -3.13
C PRO A 4 -5.15 -4.61 -4.33
N VAL A 5 -5.83 -4.31 -5.43
CA VAL A 5 -5.23 -3.74 -6.64
C VAL A 5 -5.47 -2.25 -6.61
N GLY A 6 -4.43 -1.50 -6.25
CA GLY A 6 -4.45 -0.06 -6.07
C GLY A 6 -4.62 0.38 -4.60
N THR A 7 -4.05 1.53 -4.28
CA THR A 7 -4.10 2.13 -2.93
C THR A 7 -5.51 2.58 -2.54
N THR A 8 -6.36 2.95 -3.49
CA THR A 8 -7.78 3.25 -3.24
C THR A 8 -8.53 2.04 -2.72
N ALA A 9 -8.35 0.86 -3.36
CA ALA A 9 -8.98 -0.38 -2.91
C ALA A 9 -8.50 -0.78 -1.51
N LEU A 10 -7.20 -0.64 -1.22
CA LEU A 10 -6.64 -0.86 0.11
C LEU A 10 -7.31 0.03 1.16
N ARG A 11 -7.39 1.34 0.91
CA ARG A 11 -7.99 2.31 1.85
C ARG A 11 -9.45 1.97 2.14
N VAL A 12 -10.23 1.64 1.11
CA VAL A 12 -11.64 1.25 1.27
C VAL A 12 -11.78 -0.03 2.11
N LEU A 13 -10.97 -1.06 1.84
CA LEU A 13 -11.02 -2.31 2.61
C LEU A 13 -10.65 -2.11 4.08
N GLU A 14 -9.60 -1.34 4.36
CA GLU A 14 -9.18 -1.06 5.74
C GLU A 14 -10.19 -0.18 6.49
N THR A 15 -10.88 0.73 5.79
CA THR A 15 -12.02 1.48 6.34
C THR A 15 -13.22 0.57 6.62
N ALA A 16 -13.59 -0.28 5.67
CA ALA A 16 -14.71 -1.22 5.84
C ALA A 16 -14.46 -2.23 6.98
N ALA A 17 -13.19 -2.47 7.33
CA ALA A 17 -12.80 -3.33 8.44
C ALA A 17 -12.52 -2.57 9.75
N ALA A 18 -12.89 -1.29 9.87
CA ALA A 18 -12.59 -0.47 11.05
C ALA A 18 -13.01 -1.10 12.39
N ALA A 19 -14.11 -1.85 12.40
CA ALA A 19 -14.65 -2.57 13.56
C ALA A 19 -13.93 -3.90 13.89
N GLY A 20 -12.80 -4.19 13.24
CA GLY A 20 -11.99 -5.39 13.49
C GLY A 20 -12.32 -6.58 12.60
N HIS A 21 -13.40 -6.52 11.82
CA HIS A 21 -13.75 -7.50 10.80
C HIS A 21 -14.31 -6.77 9.57
N LEU A 22 -14.12 -7.36 8.39
CA LEU A 22 -14.66 -6.81 7.14
C LEU A 22 -16.17 -7.02 7.09
N ALA A 23 -16.92 -5.94 6.85
CA ALA A 23 -18.37 -5.96 6.71
C ALA A 23 -18.82 -5.18 5.46
N PRO A 24 -20.04 -5.39 4.95
CA PRO A 24 -20.62 -4.51 3.93
C PRO A 24 -20.55 -3.06 4.39
N TRP A 25 -20.00 -2.19 3.54
CA TRP A 25 -19.74 -0.80 3.88
C TRP A 25 -20.00 0.11 2.67
N ARG A 26 -20.55 1.29 2.95
CA ARG A 26 -20.75 2.36 1.97
C ARG A 26 -20.53 3.71 2.65
N GLY A 27 -19.73 4.57 2.02
CA GLY A 27 -19.46 5.91 2.51
C GLY A 27 -18.20 6.49 1.88
N GLU A 28 -17.73 7.59 2.46
CA GLU A 28 -16.44 8.19 2.13
C GLU A 28 -15.35 7.69 3.07
N THR A 29 -14.10 7.73 2.63
CA THR A 29 -12.95 7.38 3.46
C THR A 29 -11.90 8.47 3.42
N ASP A 30 -11.58 8.99 4.60
CA ASP A 30 -10.49 9.93 4.87
C ASP A 30 -9.27 9.22 5.48
N ILE A 31 -9.28 7.87 5.50
CA ILE A 31 -8.24 7.10 6.17
C ILE A 31 -6.86 7.46 5.61
N PHE A 32 -5.96 7.79 6.52
CA PHE A 32 -4.58 8.09 6.21
C PHE A 32 -3.66 7.05 6.84
N ILE A 33 -3.15 6.16 5.99
CA ILE A 33 -2.31 5.03 6.36
C ILE A 33 -0.86 5.50 6.49
N ARG A 34 -0.27 5.34 7.68
CA ARG A 34 1.10 5.72 8.06
C ARG A 34 1.80 4.55 8.74
N PRO A 35 3.14 4.55 8.83
CA PRO A 35 3.86 3.57 9.66
C PRO A 35 3.26 3.44 11.06
N GLY A 36 3.07 2.21 11.53
CA GLY A 36 2.35 1.88 12.77
C GLY A 36 0.84 1.64 12.60
N HIS A 37 0.29 1.83 11.39
CA HIS A 37 -1.08 1.40 11.08
C HIS A 37 -1.17 -0.13 11.13
N ARG A 38 -2.17 -0.66 11.85
CA ARG A 38 -2.44 -2.10 11.91
C ARG A 38 -3.36 -2.51 10.77
N PHE A 39 -2.83 -3.25 9.80
CA PHE A 39 -3.63 -3.73 8.67
C PHE A 39 -4.52 -4.90 9.11
N ARG A 40 -5.80 -4.81 8.80
CA ARG A 40 -6.81 -5.79 9.22
C ARG A 40 -7.17 -6.77 8.12
N VAL A 41 -7.12 -6.32 6.86
CA VAL A 41 -7.60 -7.10 5.71
C VAL A 41 -6.47 -7.49 4.79
N ALA A 42 -5.63 -6.54 4.38
CA ALA A 42 -4.66 -6.75 3.32
C ALA A 42 -3.47 -7.62 3.76
N ASP A 43 -3.17 -8.65 2.97
CA ASP A 43 -1.99 -9.53 3.11
C ASP A 43 -0.89 -9.18 2.10
N GLY A 44 -1.24 -8.43 1.06
CA GLY A 44 -0.33 -7.90 0.04
C GLY A 44 -0.93 -6.65 -0.60
N LEU A 45 -0.17 -5.96 -1.45
CA LEU A 45 -0.66 -4.80 -2.20
C LEU A 45 -0.08 -4.82 -3.61
N MET A 46 -0.93 -4.69 -4.63
CA MET A 46 -0.48 -4.36 -5.99
C MET A 46 -0.70 -2.86 -6.22
N THR A 47 0.35 -2.14 -6.60
CA THR A 47 0.28 -0.69 -6.85
C THR A 47 1.41 -0.22 -7.76
N ASN A 48 1.28 0.97 -8.34
CA ASN A 48 2.34 1.58 -9.14
C ASN A 48 3.52 2.05 -8.27
N PHE A 49 4.60 2.53 -8.90
CA PHE A 49 5.63 3.30 -8.21
C PHE A 49 5.23 4.78 -8.06
N HIS A 50 5.47 5.36 -6.88
CA HIS A 50 4.98 6.68 -6.49
C HIS A 50 6.12 7.68 -6.31
N LEU A 51 5.84 8.98 -6.38
CA LEU A 51 6.90 9.96 -6.19
C LEU A 51 7.49 9.91 -4.77
N PRO A 52 8.80 10.17 -4.63
CA PRO A 52 9.40 10.41 -3.33
C PRO A 52 8.63 11.48 -2.56
N LYS A 53 8.51 11.31 -1.23
CA LYS A 53 7.81 12.25 -0.32
C LYS A 53 6.30 12.41 -0.59
N SER A 54 5.67 11.51 -1.36
CA SER A 54 4.21 11.49 -1.54
C SER A 54 3.49 10.75 -0.41
N THR A 55 2.21 11.04 -0.22
CA THR A 55 1.33 10.31 0.72
C THR A 55 1.21 8.83 0.39
N LEU A 56 1.19 8.48 -0.89
CA LEU A 56 1.14 7.08 -1.31
C LEU A 56 2.47 6.35 -1.03
N MET A 57 3.60 7.04 -1.11
CA MET A 57 4.89 6.48 -0.68
C MET A 57 4.91 6.23 0.84
N ILE A 58 4.26 7.08 1.64
CA ILE A 58 4.08 6.85 3.09
C ILE A 58 3.23 5.60 3.33
N LEU A 59 2.14 5.40 2.57
CA LEU A 59 1.32 4.18 2.65
C LEU A 59 2.13 2.94 2.28
N ALA A 60 2.91 2.98 1.20
CA ALA A 60 3.77 1.86 0.81
C ALA A 60 4.84 1.56 1.88
N ALA A 61 5.38 2.60 2.55
CA ALA A 61 6.30 2.45 3.67
C ALA A 61 5.62 1.87 4.92
N ALA A 62 4.36 2.23 5.18
CA ALA A 62 3.56 1.62 6.24
C ALA A 62 3.34 0.13 5.99
N PHE A 63 3.12 -0.24 4.73
CA PHE A 63 2.81 -1.61 4.33
C PHE A 63 4.03 -2.54 4.30
N MET A 64 5.18 -2.05 3.80
CA MET A 64 6.39 -2.88 3.63
C MET A 64 7.47 -2.65 4.68
N GLY A 65 7.31 -1.62 5.51
CA GLY A 65 8.38 -1.10 6.36
C GLY A 65 9.35 -0.19 5.60
N LEU A 66 9.89 0.80 6.31
CA LEU A 66 10.69 1.87 5.74
C LEU A 66 11.97 1.37 5.05
N THR A 67 12.70 0.44 5.68
CA THR A 67 13.96 -0.08 5.14
C THR A 67 13.73 -0.87 3.85
N ARG A 68 12.69 -1.71 3.81
CA ARG A 68 12.40 -2.56 2.66
C ARG A 68 11.88 -1.77 1.49
N ILE A 69 10.96 -0.82 1.71
CA ILE A 69 10.44 0.01 0.62
C ILE A 69 11.55 0.88 0.00
N ARG A 70 12.49 1.41 0.80
CA ARG A 70 13.65 2.15 0.29
C ARG A 70 14.51 1.31 -0.65
N ARG A 71 14.77 0.05 -0.29
CA ARG A 71 15.52 -0.89 -1.16
C ARG A 71 14.78 -1.19 -2.46
N VAL A 72 13.47 -1.38 -2.40
CA VAL A 72 12.63 -1.61 -3.59
C VAL A 72 12.69 -0.41 -4.55
N TYR A 73 12.56 0.81 -4.03
CA TYR A 73 12.63 2.02 -4.85
C TYR A 73 14.03 2.29 -5.40
N ALA A 74 15.09 2.06 -4.62
CA ALA A 74 16.46 2.17 -5.10
C ALA A 74 16.74 1.18 -6.24
N HIS A 75 16.24 -0.05 -6.12
CA HIS A 75 16.31 -1.05 -7.18
C HIS A 75 15.55 -0.60 -8.44
N ALA A 76 14.36 -0.03 -8.27
CA ALA A 76 13.53 0.43 -9.37
C ALA A 76 14.20 1.58 -10.15
N LEU A 77 14.78 2.54 -9.43
CA LEU A 77 15.55 3.63 -10.03
C LEU A 77 16.80 3.13 -10.76
N ALA A 78 17.55 2.20 -10.16
CA ALA A 78 18.77 1.65 -10.76
C ALA A 78 18.53 0.77 -12.00
N ARG A 79 17.28 0.41 -12.28
CA ARG A 79 16.87 -0.42 -13.44
C ARG A 79 15.94 0.32 -14.40
N ASP A 80 15.85 1.63 -14.28
CA ASP A 80 15.05 2.49 -15.17
C ASP A 80 13.58 2.05 -15.28
N TYR A 81 13.00 1.58 -14.17
CA TYR A 81 11.55 1.36 -14.12
C TYR A 81 10.83 2.68 -14.35
N ARG A 82 9.67 2.60 -14.99
CA ARG A 82 8.78 3.73 -15.25
C ARG A 82 7.91 3.96 -14.03
N PHE A 83 7.80 5.21 -13.57
CA PHE A 83 7.03 5.58 -12.38
C PHE A 83 5.68 6.19 -12.76
N LEU A 84 4.82 6.46 -11.77
CA LEU A 84 3.54 7.16 -11.90
C LEU A 84 2.43 6.32 -12.57
N SER A 85 1.37 7.00 -13.03
CA SER A 85 0.09 6.41 -13.42
C SER A 85 0.18 5.40 -14.57
N TYR A 86 1.10 5.63 -15.51
CA TYR A 86 1.31 4.78 -16.69
C TYR A 86 2.66 4.04 -16.66
N GLY A 87 3.32 4.07 -15.50
CA GLY A 87 4.57 3.36 -15.29
C GLY A 87 4.37 1.88 -15.02
N ASP A 88 5.40 1.27 -14.46
CA ASP A 88 5.39 -0.12 -14.06
C ASP A 88 4.68 -0.30 -12.71
N ALA A 89 4.30 -1.55 -12.44
CA ALA A 89 3.63 -1.96 -11.23
C ALA A 89 4.59 -2.66 -10.26
N SER A 90 4.20 -2.67 -8.99
CA SER A 90 4.85 -3.39 -7.91
C SER A 90 3.84 -4.32 -7.24
N LEU A 91 4.29 -5.52 -6.88
CA LEU A 91 3.59 -6.43 -5.99
C LEU A 91 4.34 -6.49 -4.66
N LEU A 92 3.73 -5.92 -3.63
CA LEU A 92 4.29 -5.75 -2.30
C LEU A 92 3.78 -6.87 -1.40
N LEU A 93 4.67 -7.77 -0.99
CA LEU A 93 4.38 -8.93 -0.14
C LEU A 93 5.26 -8.89 1.12
N PRO A 94 4.72 -8.42 2.26
CA PRO A 94 5.43 -8.45 3.53
C PRO A 94 5.58 -9.89 4.03
N GLU A 95 6.55 -10.13 4.92
CA GLU A 95 6.84 -11.49 5.44
C GLU A 95 5.76 -11.97 6.43
N SER A 96 5.19 -11.04 7.18
CA SER A 96 4.01 -11.21 8.04
C SER A 96 3.01 -10.11 7.73
N ARG A 97 1.75 -10.28 8.14
CA ARG A 97 0.75 -9.20 7.99
C ARG A 97 1.28 -7.93 8.68
N PRO A 98 1.34 -6.80 7.97
CA PRO A 98 1.94 -5.57 8.48
C PRO A 98 1.10 -4.87 9.54
#